data_AF-A0A6L7Q349-F1
#
_entry.id   AF-A0A6L7Q349-F1
#
_cell.length_a   1.000
_cell.length_b   1.000
_cell.length_c   1.000
_cell.angle_alpha   90.00
_cell.angle_beta   90.00
_cell.angle_gamma   90.00
#
_symmetry.space_group_name_H-M   'P 1'
#
loop_
_entity.id
_entity.type
_entity.pdbx_description
1 polymer ?
#
loop_
_entity_poly.entity_id
_entity_poly.type
_entity_poly.pdbx_seq_one_letter_code
_entity_poly.pdbx_strand_id
1 'polypeptide(L)' 'MQKALYVRTTVQPGGKVEFANPELEAGQTVDVVVLHESGVKGRSIMEILNSGPELRLFQTAEEVRAYLAEEKASWDR' A
#
# COMPACT_ATOMS: atom_id res chain seq x y z
N MET A 1 -0.79 -17.70 -34.42
CA MET A 1 -0.20 -16.61 -33.64
C MET A 1 -1.22 -16.19 -32.59
N GLN A 2 -0.84 -16.09 -31.32
CA GLN A 2 -1.72 -15.60 -30.25
C GLN A 2 -1.65 -14.07 -30.23
N LYS A 3 -2.81 -13.40 -30.26
CA LYS A 3 -2.90 -11.93 -30.19
C LYS A 3 -3.27 -11.55 -28.76
N ALA A 4 -2.43 -10.75 -28.11
CA ALA A 4 -2.67 -10.27 -26.75
C ALA A 4 -3.14 -8.81 -26.80
N LEU A 5 -4.18 -8.49 -26.02
CA LEU A 5 -4.70 -7.14 -25.86
C LEU A 5 -4.34 -6.64 -24.46
N TYR A 6 -3.64 -5.50 -24.37
CA TYR A 6 -3.40 -4.81 -23.10
C TYR A 6 -4.35 -3.63 -22.95
N VAL A 7 -5.25 -3.69 -21.97
CA VAL A 7 -6.17 -2.59 -21.63
C VAL A 7 -5.94 -2.18 -20.19
N ARG A 8 -5.64 -0.89 -19.98
CA ARG A 8 -5.63 -0.29 -18.65
C ARG A 8 -6.99 0.35 -18.38
N THR A 9 -7.64 -0.06 -17.31
CA THR A 9 -8.96 0.46 -16.91
C THR A 9 -9.08 0.47 -15.39
N THR A 10 -10.13 1.13 -14.89
CA THR A 10 -10.42 1.24 -13.46
C THR A 10 -11.53 0.27 -13.09
N VAL A 11 -11.41 -0.34 -11.91
CA VAL A 11 -12.44 -1.22 -11.35
C VAL A 11 -13.66 -0.37 -10.96
N GLN A 12 -14.82 -0.69 -11.55
CA GLN A 12 -16.12 -0.09 -11.25
C GLN A 12 -16.71 -0.65 -9.95
N PRO A 13 -17.77 -0.03 -9.38
CA PRO A 13 -18.48 -0.57 -8.23
C PRO A 13 -18.86 -2.04 -8.41
N GLY A 14 -18.77 -2.81 -7.32
CA GLY A 14 -18.99 -4.26 -7.35
C GLY A 14 -17.83 -5.08 -7.92
N GLY A 15 -16.63 -4.48 -8.07
CA GLY A 15 -15.45 -5.20 -8.55
C GLY A 15 -15.48 -5.46 -10.06
N LYS A 16 -16.31 -4.72 -10.80
CA LYS A 16 -16.57 -4.96 -12.22
C LYS A 16 -15.51 -4.28 -13.09
N VAL A 17 -15.05 -4.96 -14.12
CA VAL A 17 -14.16 -4.42 -15.15
C VAL A 17 -14.83 -4.59 -16.50
N GLU A 18 -14.96 -3.50 -17.26
CA GLU A 18 -15.55 -3.49 -18.60
C GLU A 18 -14.58 -2.87 -19.61
N PHE A 19 -14.50 -3.48 -20.79
CA PHE A 19 -13.81 -2.94 -21.96
C PHE A 19 -14.51 -3.40 -23.23
N ALA A 20 -14.41 -2.61 -24.29
CA ALA A 20 -14.89 -2.97 -25.61
C ALA A 20 -13.70 -3.12 -26.56
N ASN A 21 -13.67 -4.21 -27.33
CA ASN A 21 -12.71 -4.39 -28.41
C ASN A 21 -13.45 -4.80 -29.69
N PRO A 22 -13.43 -3.97 -30.76
CA PRO A 22 -14.14 -4.27 -32.00
C PRO A 22 -13.57 -5.50 -32.75
N GLU A 23 -12.39 -5.99 -32.38
CA GLU A 23 -11.80 -7.19 -32.98
C GLU A 23 -12.28 -8.51 -32.34
N LEU A 24 -13.06 -8.45 -31.26
CA LEU A 24 -13.63 -9.63 -30.62
C LEU A 24 -15.02 -9.89 -31.19
N GLU A 25 -15.20 -11.06 -31.80
CA GLU A 25 -16.47 -11.46 -32.39
C GLU A 25 -17.35 -12.23 -31.39
N ALA A 26 -18.66 -12.15 -31.58
CA ALA A 26 -19.61 -12.86 -30.74
C ALA A 26 -19.41 -14.38 -30.84
N GLY A 27 -19.34 -15.07 -29.69
CA GLY A 27 -19.11 -16.51 -29.61
C GLY A 27 -17.63 -16.93 -29.62
N GLN A 28 -16.70 -15.98 -29.77
CA GLN A 28 -15.27 -16.25 -29.67
C GLN A 28 -14.87 -16.57 -28.22
N THR A 29 -14.15 -17.68 -28.02
CA THR A 29 -13.54 -18.00 -26.73
C THR A 29 -12.26 -17.18 -26.55
N VAL A 30 -12.12 -16.56 -25.38
CA VAL A 30 -10.94 -15.76 -25.02
C VAL A 30 -10.48 -16.11 -23.61
N ASP A 31 -9.17 -16.08 -23.40
CA ASP A 31 -8.58 -16.13 -22.07
C ASP A 31 -8.40 -14.71 -21.53
N VAL A 32 -8.81 -14.47 -20.29
CA VAL A 32 -8.68 -13.18 -19.62
C VAL A 32 -7.64 -13.29 -18.51
N VAL A 33 -6.56 -12.51 -18.62
CA VAL A 33 -5.52 -12.39 -17.59
C VAL A 33 -5.64 -11.03 -16.93
N VAL A 34 -5.90 -11.01 -15.62
CA VAL A 34 -6.05 -9.77 -14.85
C VAL A 34 -4.80 -9.55 -14.00
N LEU A 35 -4.15 -8.41 -14.21
CA LEU A 35 -3.06 -7.92 -13.35
C LEU A 35 -3.61 -6.76 -12.53
N HIS A 36 -3.64 -6.90 -11.21
CA HIS A 36 -3.97 -5.81 -10.30
C HIS A 36 -2.74 -5.46 -9.48
N GLU A 37 -2.51 -4.16 -9.27
CA GLU A 37 -1.53 -3.72 -8.29
C GLU A 37 -2.06 -4.12 -6.92
N SER A 38 -1.41 -5.07 -6.24
CA SER A 38 -1.59 -5.28 -4.81
C SER A 38 -0.92 -4.12 -4.09
N GLY A 39 -1.60 -2.97 -4.15
CA GLY A 39 -1.31 -1.88 -3.24
C GLY A 39 -1.69 -2.35 -1.84
N VAL A 40 -0.81 -3.09 -1.17
CA VAL A 40 -0.62 -2.82 0.25
C VAL A 40 -0.26 -1.34 0.24
N LYS A 41 -1.26 -0.48 0.49
CA LYS A 41 -1.02 0.93 0.74
C LYS A 41 -0.21 0.91 2.03
N GLY A 42 1.10 0.76 1.90
CA GLY A 42 2.03 0.99 2.98
C GLY A 42 1.68 2.36 3.49
N ARG A 43 1.31 2.45 4.77
CA ARG A 43 1.01 3.73 5.38
C ARG A 43 2.21 4.64 5.12
N SER A 44 1.94 5.83 4.60
CA SER A 44 3.00 6.82 4.44
C SER A 44 3.67 7.03 5.81
N ILE A 45 4.98 7.21 5.84
CA ILE A 45 5.70 7.54 7.07
C ILE A 45 5.03 8.74 7.76
N MET A 46 4.54 9.71 6.98
CA MET A 46 3.79 10.85 7.51
C MET A 46 2.45 10.46 8.13
N GLU A 47 1.72 9.50 7.55
CA GLU A 47 0.47 8.99 8.13
C GLU A 47 0.75 8.25 9.45
N ILE A 48 1.83 7.49 9.53
CA ILE A 48 2.24 6.80 10.75
C ILE A 48 2.59 7.83 11.85
N LEU A 49 3.41 8.83 11.53
CA LEU A 49 3.80 9.87 12.49
C LEU A 49 2.60 10.71 12.98
N ASN A 50 1.60 10.89 12.12
CA ASN A 50 0.36 11.64 12.43
C ASN A 50 -0.74 10.79 13.08
N SER A 51 -0.62 9.45 13.08
CA SER A 51 -1.67 8.55 13.61
C SER A 51 -1.82 8.54 15.13
N GLY A 52 -1.09 9.41 15.83
CA GLY A 52 -1.37 9.81 17.21
C GLY A 52 -0.29 9.44 18.22
N PRO A 53 -0.45 9.89 19.49
CA PRO A 53 0.51 9.65 20.57
C PRO A 53 0.61 8.18 21.00
N GLU A 54 -0.43 7.37 20.73
CA GLU A 54 -0.53 5.97 21.16
C GLU A 54 0.56 5.06 20.56
N LEU A 55 1.15 5.45 19.43
CA LEU A 55 2.22 4.71 18.77
C LEU A 55 3.62 5.16 19.19
N ARG A 56 3.72 6.20 20.03
CA ARG A 56 5.01 6.76 20.47
C ARG A 56 5.36 6.23 21.84
N LEU A 57 6.55 5.65 21.96
CA LEU A 57 7.10 5.23 23.26
C LEU A 57 7.37 6.43 24.17
N PHE A 58 7.79 7.56 23.57
CA PHE A 58 8.02 8.83 24.25
C PHE A 58 7.21 9.93 23.56
N GLN A 59 6.56 10.77 24.36
CA GLN A 59 5.69 11.83 23.87
C GLN A 59 6.46 13.12 23.59
N THR A 60 7.58 13.31 24.29
CA THR A 60 8.40 14.53 24.21
C THR A 60 9.87 14.22 23.97
N ALA A 61 10.60 15.21 23.46
CA ALA A 61 12.04 15.08 23.27
C ALA A 61 12.79 15.03 24.62
N GLU A 62 12.23 15.68 25.63
CA GLU A 62 12.74 15.73 27.00
C GLU A 62 12.72 14.34 27.66
N GLU A 63 11.62 13.58 27.47
CA GLU A 63 11.53 12.18 27.92
C GLU A 63 12.62 11.30 27.30
N VAL A 64 12.87 11.45 26.00
CA VAL A 64 13.95 10.72 25.30
C VAL A 64 15.31 11.08 25.89
N ARG A 65 15.57 12.37 26.13
CA ARG A 65 16.83 12.83 26.71
C ARG A 65 17.04 12.29 28.13
N ALA A 66 16.00 12.30 28.95
CA ALA A 66 16.06 11.78 30.31
C ALA A 66 16.37 10.27 30.31
N TYR A 67 15.66 9.50 29.49
CA TYR A 67 15.88 8.06 29.35
C TYR A 67 17.32 7.73 28.92
N LEU A 68 17.83 8.41 27.88
CA LEU A 68 19.19 8.18 27.39
C LEU A 68 20.27 8.55 28.43
N ALA A 69 20.03 9.57 29.25
CA ALA A 69 20.94 9.97 30.32
C ALA A 69 20.99 8.92 31.44
N GLU A 70 19.83 8.37 31.82
CA GLU A 70 19.72 7.30 32.81
C GLU A 70 20.41 6.01 32.32
N GLU A 71 20.12 5.58 31.10
CA GLU A 71 20.75 4.42 30.47
C GLU A 71 22.27 4.54 30.48
N LYS A 72 22.80 5.71 30.07
CA LYS A 72 24.25 5.96 30.10
C LYS A 72 24.82 5.88 31.51
N ALA A 73 24.19 6.53 32.48
CA ALA A 73 24.65 6.51 33.87
C ALA A 73 24.62 5.11 34.50
N SER A 74 23.77 4.20 33.98
CA SER A 74 23.71 2.82 34.44
C SER A 74 24.91 1.96 33.98
N TRP A 75 25.59 2.35 32.89
CA TRP A 75 26.74 1.63 32.35
C TRP A 75 28.07 2.05 33.01
N ASP A 76 28.11 3.26 33.57
CA ASP A 76 29.28 3.80 34.28
C ASP A 76 29.33 3.36 35.76
N ARG A 77 28.46 2.43 36.18
CA ARG A 77 28.33 1.92 37.56
C ARG A 77 28.80 0.47 37.65
#